data_AF-A0A257UGH7-F1
#
_entry.id   AF-A0A257UGH7-F1
#
_cell.length_a   1.000
_cell.length_b   1.000
_cell.length_c   1.000
_cell.angle_alpha   90.00
_cell.angle_beta   90.00
_cell.angle_gamma   90.00
#
_symmetry.space_group_name_H-M   'P 1'
#
loop_
_entity.id
_entity.type
_entity.pdbx_description
1 polymer ?
#
loop_
_entity_poly.entity_id
_entity_poly.type
_entity_poly.pdbx_seq_one_letter_code
_entity_poly.pdbx_strand_id
1 'polypeptide(L)'
;MLSGKQLQKLGKRLRQGSDPADVRLLNDYRRWFDSALLDTALVINGGLGAGDIPYLLSGRAKRTKSIIRKLVREPTMDLSRMTDIVGLRIIVATAEEQLRMIDALRAVVAIERVADYTGNGHFYRAIHMHAIVDARRIEIQVRTLAQQLWADESESFGEQAKEGELTNDQRAYLEELRDAVCAIDGGGAAPDMKHPLATARRPLDIGLKSLREDFGALLQSTDEPRDRTLLVVHDEALNQLTRRNIFGVDSRAEALAEYERLMTSLEQTRYSVLLLNARNLQALKVTHPRFFRGA
;
A
#
# COMPACT_ATOMS: atom_id res chain seq x y z
N MET A 1 -20.02 -16.18 -8.03
CA MET A 1 -18.85 -15.36 -8.42
C MET A 1 -18.83 -15.19 -9.93
N LEU A 2 -18.42 -14.04 -10.46
CA LEU A 2 -18.36 -13.80 -11.91
C LEU A 2 -17.23 -14.62 -12.55
N SER A 3 -17.46 -15.16 -13.75
CA SER A 3 -16.42 -15.80 -14.56
C SER A 3 -15.40 -14.80 -15.10
N GLY A 4 -14.22 -15.27 -15.52
CA GLY A 4 -13.19 -14.41 -16.13
C GLY A 4 -13.69 -13.62 -17.33
N LYS A 5 -14.52 -14.23 -18.19
CA LYS A 5 -15.16 -13.54 -19.33
C LYS A 5 -16.15 -12.46 -18.87
N GLN A 6 -16.89 -12.67 -17.79
CA GLN A 6 -17.80 -11.67 -17.23
C GLN A 6 -17.01 -10.51 -16.59
N LEU A 7 -15.91 -10.79 -15.89
CA LEU A 7 -15.02 -9.77 -15.33
C LEU A 7 -14.36 -8.92 -16.41
N GLN A 8 -13.92 -9.53 -17.51
CA GLN A 8 -13.41 -8.81 -18.68
C GLN A 8 -14.45 -7.85 -19.26
N LYS A 9 -15.70 -8.30 -19.42
CA LYS A 9 -16.80 -7.45 -19.89
C LYS A 9 -17.10 -6.33 -18.90
N LEU A 10 -17.12 -6.62 -17.59
CA LEU A 10 -17.31 -5.62 -16.54
C LEU A 10 -16.22 -4.55 -16.59
N GLY A 11 -14.95 -4.93 -16.69
CA GLY A 11 -13.84 -4.00 -16.81
C GLY A 11 -13.95 -3.07 -18.04
N LYS A 12 -14.43 -3.59 -19.17
CA LYS A 12 -14.70 -2.78 -20.37
C LYS A 12 -15.84 -1.76 -20.17
N ARG A 13 -16.91 -2.15 -19.48
CA ARG A 13 -18.02 -1.23 -19.18
C ARG A 13 -17.58 -0.13 -18.21
N LEU A 14 -16.92 -0.51 -17.11
CA LEU A 14 -16.38 0.43 -16.11
C LEU A 14 -15.43 1.48 -16.70
N ARG A 15 -14.71 1.12 -17.76
CA ARG A 15 -13.85 2.05 -18.52
C ARG A 15 -14.65 3.12 -19.26
N GLN A 16 -15.83 2.77 -19.78
CA GLN A 16 -16.67 3.67 -20.57
C GLN A 16 -17.59 4.53 -19.68
N GLY A 17 -17.93 4.02 -18.50
CA GLY A 17 -18.74 4.72 -17.52
C GLY A 17 -18.93 3.88 -16.25
N SER A 18 -19.18 4.53 -15.12
CA SER A 18 -19.33 3.88 -13.82
C SER A 18 -20.80 3.79 -13.41
N ASP A 19 -21.59 3.01 -14.14
CA ASP A 19 -22.98 2.75 -13.77
C ASP A 19 -23.05 2.16 -12.34
N PRO A 20 -24.00 2.60 -11.48
CA PRO A 20 -24.14 2.07 -10.12
C PRO A 20 -24.22 0.55 -10.03
N ALA A 21 -24.82 -0.14 -11.01
CA ALA A 21 -24.89 -1.60 -11.06
C ALA A 21 -23.52 -2.24 -11.31
N ASP A 22 -22.72 -1.68 -12.22
CA ASP A 22 -21.36 -2.16 -12.47
C ASP A 22 -20.43 -1.90 -11.29
N VAL A 23 -20.61 -0.76 -10.61
CA VAL A 23 -19.91 -0.44 -9.37
C VAL A 23 -20.25 -1.45 -8.27
N ARG A 24 -21.52 -1.87 -8.14
CA ARG A 24 -21.92 -2.95 -7.22
C ARG A 24 -21.22 -4.27 -7.56
N LEU A 25 -21.24 -4.69 -8.83
CA LEU A 25 -20.55 -5.91 -9.27
C LEU A 25 -19.03 -5.85 -9.02
N LEU A 26 -18.40 -4.69 -9.20
CA LEU A 26 -16.99 -4.50 -8.87
C LEU A 26 -16.75 -4.63 -7.37
N ASN A 27 -17.61 -4.05 -6.52
CA ASN A 27 -17.50 -4.19 -5.09
C ASN A 27 -17.68 -5.65 -4.64
N ASP A 28 -18.62 -6.40 -5.22
CA ASP A 28 -18.79 -7.83 -4.96
C ASP A 28 -17.54 -8.63 -5.35
N TYR A 29 -16.92 -8.29 -6.48
CA TYR A 29 -15.66 -8.90 -6.90
C TYR A 29 -14.51 -8.55 -5.95
N ARG A 30 -14.42 -7.30 -5.48
CA ARG A 30 -13.39 -6.86 -4.50
C ARG A 30 -13.52 -7.64 -3.19
N ARG A 31 -14.73 -7.85 -2.69
CA ARG A 31 -15.00 -8.59 -1.43
C ARG A 31 -14.42 -10.00 -1.43
N TRP A 32 -14.38 -10.65 -2.59
CA TRP A 32 -13.77 -11.98 -2.71
C TRP A 32 -12.27 -12.00 -2.32
N PHE A 33 -11.59 -10.86 -2.37
CA PHE A 33 -10.18 -10.73 -1.98
C PHE A 33 -9.97 -10.39 -0.50
N ASP A 34 -11.00 -9.98 0.24
CA ASP A 34 -10.80 -9.45 1.60
C ASP A 34 -10.22 -10.51 2.55
N SER A 35 -10.70 -11.76 2.49
CA SER A 35 -10.07 -12.85 3.27
C SER A 35 -8.66 -13.16 2.79
N ALA A 36 -8.42 -13.14 1.48
CA ALA A 36 -7.09 -13.36 0.90
C ALA A 36 -6.07 -12.35 1.45
N LEU A 37 -6.46 -11.09 1.62
CA LEU A 37 -5.63 -10.05 2.22
C LEU A 37 -5.22 -10.41 3.65
N LEU A 38 -6.19 -10.79 4.49
CA LEU A 38 -5.94 -11.11 5.90
C LEU A 38 -5.16 -12.43 6.07
N ASP A 39 -5.49 -13.44 5.27
CA ASP A 39 -4.86 -14.76 5.32
C ASP A 39 -3.41 -14.68 4.84
N THR A 40 -3.15 -13.94 3.76
CA THR A 40 -1.77 -13.71 3.27
C THR A 40 -0.94 -12.96 4.28
N ALA A 41 -1.51 -11.95 4.96
CA ALA A 41 -0.80 -11.22 5.99
C ALA A 41 -0.43 -12.13 7.16
N LEU A 42 -1.35 -13.01 7.59
CA LEU A 42 -1.10 -14.01 8.63
C LEU A 42 -0.01 -15.00 8.22
N VAL A 43 -0.07 -15.53 7.00
CA VAL A 43 0.93 -16.48 6.48
C VAL A 43 2.31 -15.83 6.45
N ILE A 44 2.43 -14.60 5.94
CA ILE A 44 3.69 -13.86 5.92
C ILE A 44 4.20 -13.64 7.35
N ASN A 45 3.36 -13.14 8.25
CA ASN A 45 3.76 -12.87 9.63
C ASN A 45 4.15 -14.13 10.41
N GLY A 46 3.47 -15.25 10.17
CA GLY A 46 3.78 -16.55 10.78
C GLY A 46 5.04 -17.19 10.19
N GLY A 47 5.19 -17.14 8.87
CA GLY A 47 6.31 -17.76 8.15
C GLY A 47 7.62 -16.97 8.21
N LEU A 48 7.56 -15.64 8.32
CA LEU A 48 8.72 -14.79 8.59
C LEU A 48 9.06 -14.69 10.08
N GLY A 49 8.43 -15.50 10.95
CA GLY A 49 8.56 -15.45 12.41
C GLY A 49 10.02 -15.35 12.89
N ALA A 50 10.26 -14.52 13.92
CA ALA A 50 11.55 -14.21 14.56
C ALA A 50 12.79 -14.09 13.66
N GLY A 51 12.64 -13.87 12.35
CA GLY A 51 13.76 -13.73 11.43
C GLY A 51 14.57 -12.46 11.74
N ASP A 52 15.86 -12.49 11.41
CA ASP A 52 16.84 -11.40 11.60
C ASP A 52 16.56 -10.12 10.80
N ILE A 53 15.44 -10.04 10.06
CA ILE A 53 15.11 -8.88 9.23
C ILE A 53 14.00 -8.11 9.92
N PRO A 54 14.28 -6.95 10.51
CA PRO A 54 13.23 -6.10 11.04
C PRO A 54 12.33 -5.59 9.91
N TYR A 55 11.01 -5.75 10.05
CA TYR A 55 10.06 -5.29 9.03
C TYR A 55 8.73 -4.83 9.61
N LEU A 56 8.02 -4.01 8.84
CA LEU A 56 6.62 -3.65 9.09
C LEU A 56 5.76 -4.16 7.93
N LEU A 57 4.76 -4.97 8.25
CA LEU A 57 3.76 -5.44 7.30
C LEU A 57 2.47 -4.65 7.45
N SER A 58 1.89 -4.25 6.31
CA SER A 58 0.51 -3.78 6.26
C SER A 58 -0.21 -4.22 4.99
N GLY A 59 -1.48 -4.60 5.10
CA GLY A 59 -2.33 -4.94 3.98
C GLY A 59 -3.35 -3.84 3.66
N ARG A 60 -3.78 -3.71 2.40
CA ARG A 60 -4.91 -2.84 2.01
C ARG A 60 -5.61 -3.31 0.74
N ALA A 61 -6.94 -3.23 0.72
CA ALA A 61 -7.75 -3.35 -0.49
C ALA A 61 -7.73 -2.06 -1.33
N LYS A 62 -7.54 -2.17 -2.65
CA LYS A 62 -7.59 -1.04 -3.57
C LYS A 62 -9.01 -0.49 -3.64
N ARG A 63 -9.13 0.84 -3.61
CA ARG A 63 -10.42 1.55 -3.65
C ARG A 63 -11.09 1.39 -5.00
N THR A 64 -12.42 1.32 -5.03
CA THR A 64 -13.24 1.21 -6.24
C THR A 64 -12.88 2.28 -7.27
N LYS A 65 -12.83 3.55 -6.83
CA LYS A 65 -12.42 4.68 -7.68
C LYS A 65 -11.04 4.47 -8.31
N SER A 66 -10.09 3.92 -7.56
CA SER A 66 -8.71 3.68 -8.04
C SER A 66 -8.64 2.50 -9.02
N ILE A 67 -9.48 1.48 -8.87
CA ILE A 67 -9.59 0.37 -9.84
C ILE A 67 -10.15 0.90 -11.17
N ILE A 68 -11.24 1.67 -11.10
CA ILE A 68 -11.88 2.26 -12.29
C ILE A 68 -10.90 3.19 -13.02
N ARG A 69 -10.25 4.11 -12.30
CA ARG A 69 -9.23 4.99 -12.90
C ARG A 69 -8.09 4.21 -13.56
N LYS A 70 -7.61 3.12 -12.95
CA LYS A 70 -6.59 2.25 -13.55
C LYS A 70 -7.09 1.62 -14.86
N LEU A 71 -8.32 1.13 -14.89
CA LEU A 71 -8.94 0.58 -16.10
C LEU A 71 -9.09 1.62 -17.22
N VAL A 72 -9.33 2.89 -16.87
CA VAL A 72 -9.41 4.01 -17.81
C VAL A 72 -8.02 4.37 -18.36
N ARG A 73 -7.02 4.56 -17.48
CA ARG A 73 -5.66 4.95 -17.86
C ARG A 73 -4.91 3.87 -18.64
N GLU A 74 -5.19 2.60 -18.36
CA GLU A 74 -4.55 1.46 -19.01
C GLU A 74 -5.59 0.67 -19.84
N PRO A 75 -5.83 1.03 -21.11
CA PRO A 75 -6.87 0.40 -21.94
C PRO A 75 -6.68 -1.11 -22.16
N THR A 76 -5.46 -1.61 -22.00
CA THR A 76 -5.11 -3.04 -22.08
C THR A 76 -5.30 -3.78 -20.76
N MET A 77 -5.53 -3.07 -19.65
CA MET A 77 -5.75 -3.68 -18.34
C MET A 77 -7.04 -4.50 -18.33
N ASP A 78 -6.92 -5.76 -17.93
CA ASP A 78 -8.01 -6.71 -17.75
C ASP A 78 -8.31 -6.87 -16.26
N LEU A 79 -9.54 -6.54 -15.84
CA LEU A 79 -9.98 -6.63 -14.45
C LEU A 79 -9.79 -8.04 -13.86
N SER A 80 -9.93 -9.10 -14.66
CA SER A 80 -9.72 -10.48 -14.22
C SER A 80 -8.25 -10.82 -13.96
N ARG A 81 -7.33 -10.02 -14.49
CA ARG A 81 -5.87 -10.20 -14.36
C ARG A 81 -5.22 -9.15 -13.46
N MET A 82 -5.98 -8.18 -12.96
CA MET A 82 -5.48 -7.14 -12.08
C MET A 82 -4.96 -7.75 -10.77
N THR A 83 -3.67 -7.57 -10.49
CA THR A 83 -2.98 -8.17 -9.33
C THR A 83 -3.11 -7.33 -8.06
N ASP A 84 -3.36 -6.03 -8.21
CA ASP A 84 -3.37 -5.06 -7.12
C ASP A 84 -4.78 -4.73 -6.65
N ILE A 85 -5.75 -5.65 -6.76
CA ILE A 85 -7.07 -5.50 -6.14
C ILE A 85 -6.94 -5.48 -4.61
N VAL A 86 -6.08 -6.33 -4.07
CA VAL A 86 -5.56 -6.25 -2.71
C VAL A 86 -4.04 -6.27 -2.77
N GLY A 87 -3.40 -5.54 -1.87
CA GLY A 87 -1.95 -5.51 -1.80
C GLY A 87 -1.44 -5.45 -0.37
N LEU A 88 -0.28 -6.05 -0.15
CA LEU A 88 0.49 -5.93 1.06
C LEU A 88 1.70 -5.04 0.82
N ARG A 89 2.15 -4.38 1.88
CA ARG A 89 3.32 -3.52 1.89
C ARG A 89 4.19 -3.98 3.04
N ILE A 90 5.43 -4.32 2.71
CA ILE A 90 6.48 -4.65 3.64
C ILE A 90 7.52 -3.53 3.59
N ILE A 91 7.75 -2.90 4.72
CA ILE A 91 8.78 -1.86 4.88
C ILE A 91 9.94 -2.44 5.68
N VAL A 92 11.15 -2.27 5.17
CA VAL A 92 12.42 -2.62 5.81
C VAL A 92 13.32 -1.39 5.89
N ALA A 93 14.40 -1.42 6.67
CA ALA A 93 15.25 -0.25 6.85
C ALA A 93 16.14 0.01 5.63
N THR A 94 16.70 -1.04 5.03
CA THR A 94 17.75 -0.93 3.98
C THR A 94 17.47 -1.75 2.73
N ALA A 95 18.19 -1.44 1.64
CA ALA A 95 18.11 -2.19 0.39
C ALA A 95 18.65 -3.63 0.52
N GLU A 96 19.65 -3.85 1.37
CA GLU A 96 20.15 -5.19 1.69
C GLU A 96 19.04 -6.05 2.33
N GLU A 97 18.37 -5.50 3.35
CA GLU A 97 17.22 -6.15 3.98
C GLU A 97 16.06 -6.36 3.00
N GLN A 98 15.86 -5.45 2.05
CA GLN A 98 14.83 -5.59 1.00
C GLN A 98 15.10 -6.83 0.14
N LEU A 99 16.35 -7.06 -0.25
CA LEU A 99 16.74 -8.26 -1.01
C LEU A 99 16.58 -9.52 -0.17
N ARG A 100 17.08 -9.52 1.08
CA ARG A 100 16.89 -10.66 1.99
C ARG A 100 15.40 -10.97 2.23
N MET A 101 14.57 -9.94 2.34
CA MET A 101 13.13 -10.08 2.52
C MET A 101 12.46 -10.72 1.30
N ILE A 102 12.87 -10.37 0.08
CA ILE A 102 12.36 -11.00 -1.15
C ILE A 102 12.64 -12.49 -1.17
N ASP A 103 13.85 -12.89 -0.77
CA ASP A 103 14.22 -14.31 -0.70
C ASP A 103 13.45 -15.04 0.40
N ALA A 104 13.28 -14.42 1.56
CA ALA A 104 12.45 -14.98 2.64
C ALA A 104 10.98 -15.15 2.19
N LEU A 105 10.40 -14.17 1.49
CA LEU A 105 9.02 -14.23 1.01
C LEU A 105 8.79 -15.34 -0.01
N ARG A 106 9.78 -15.67 -0.85
CA ARG A 106 9.71 -16.79 -1.79
C ARG A 106 9.54 -18.15 -1.09
N ALA A 107 10.04 -18.28 0.14
CA ALA A 107 9.89 -19.50 0.93
C ALA A 107 8.54 -19.60 1.66
N VAL A 108 7.85 -18.47 1.85
CA VAL A 108 6.61 -18.37 2.64
C VAL A 108 5.36 -18.28 1.78
N VAL A 109 5.46 -17.67 0.60
CA VAL A 109 4.33 -17.42 -0.31
C VAL A 109 4.65 -17.89 -1.72
N ALA A 110 3.66 -18.43 -2.43
CA ALA A 110 3.80 -18.82 -3.83
C ALA A 110 3.87 -17.58 -4.75
N ILE A 111 5.08 -17.17 -5.12
CA ILE A 111 5.35 -16.00 -5.98
C ILE A 111 5.37 -16.41 -7.45
N GLU A 112 4.50 -15.82 -8.27
CA GLU A 112 4.47 -16.02 -9.74
C GLU A 112 5.44 -15.10 -10.47
N ARG A 113 5.58 -13.84 -10.01
CA ARG A 113 6.33 -12.81 -10.73
C ARG A 113 6.96 -11.82 -9.77
N VAL A 114 8.17 -11.37 -10.08
CA VAL A 114 8.82 -10.24 -9.40
C VAL A 114 9.05 -9.14 -10.42
N ALA A 115 8.64 -7.92 -10.11
CA ALA A 115 8.91 -6.71 -10.88
C ALA A 115 9.77 -5.78 -10.03
N ASP A 116 10.99 -5.54 -10.48
CA ASP A 116 11.96 -4.69 -9.79
C ASP A 116 11.97 -3.29 -10.42
N TYR A 117 11.60 -2.28 -9.64
CA TYR A 117 11.63 -0.87 -10.04
C TYR A 117 12.76 -0.09 -9.35
N THR A 118 13.72 -0.76 -8.73
CA THR A 118 14.87 -0.13 -8.04
C THR A 118 16.03 0.16 -9.01
N GLY A 119 15.98 -0.36 -10.23
CA GLY A 119 16.94 -0.07 -11.28
C GLY A 119 16.98 1.39 -11.72
N ASN A 120 18.01 1.75 -12.48
CA ASN A 120 18.19 3.09 -13.02
C ASN A 120 17.07 3.47 -14.00
N GLY A 121 16.63 4.73 -13.96
CA GLY A 121 15.65 5.29 -14.90
C GLY A 121 14.18 5.16 -14.50
N HIS A 122 13.85 4.39 -13.46
CA HIS A 122 12.48 4.37 -12.94
C HIS A 122 12.19 5.60 -12.07
N PHE A 123 11.08 6.30 -12.35
CA PHE A 123 10.63 7.44 -11.56
C PHE A 123 10.24 7.04 -10.13
N TYR A 124 9.65 5.85 -9.99
CA TYR A 124 9.21 5.23 -8.74
C TYR A 124 10.10 4.04 -8.40
N ARG A 125 10.36 3.80 -7.11
CA ARG A 125 11.25 2.73 -6.62
C ARG A 125 10.55 1.82 -5.61
N ALA A 126 10.51 0.53 -5.91
CA ALA A 126 10.11 -0.57 -5.02
C ALA A 126 10.33 -1.90 -5.73
N ILE A 127 10.20 -3.02 -5.00
CA ILE A 127 10.09 -4.35 -5.61
C ILE A 127 8.68 -4.88 -5.39
N HIS A 128 8.01 -5.27 -6.47
CA HIS A 128 6.65 -5.80 -6.45
C HIS A 128 6.67 -7.30 -6.72
N MET A 129 6.16 -8.08 -5.77
CA MET A 129 6.04 -9.53 -5.88
C MET A 129 4.56 -9.86 -6.08
N HIS A 130 4.24 -10.60 -7.13
CA HIS A 130 2.89 -11.05 -7.43
C HIS A 130 2.72 -12.49 -6.97
N ALA A 131 1.80 -12.71 -6.05
CA ALA A 131 1.50 -14.00 -5.46
C ALA A 131 0.12 -14.52 -5.91
N ILE A 132 -0.08 -15.83 -5.84
CA ILE A 132 -1.39 -16.47 -5.91
C ILE A 132 -1.72 -17.11 -4.56
N VAL A 133 -2.88 -16.74 -4.00
CA VAL A 133 -3.43 -17.32 -2.77
C VAL A 133 -4.89 -17.70 -3.02
N ASP A 134 -5.22 -18.99 -2.95
CA ASP A 134 -6.55 -19.54 -3.29
C ASP A 134 -7.12 -19.01 -4.61
N ALA A 135 -6.32 -19.12 -5.68
CA ALA A 135 -6.64 -18.61 -7.03
C ALA A 135 -6.84 -17.08 -7.15
N ARG A 136 -6.53 -16.31 -6.10
CA ARG A 136 -6.59 -14.84 -6.07
C ARG A 136 -5.18 -14.27 -6.25
N ARG A 137 -5.05 -13.29 -7.14
CA ARG A 137 -3.79 -12.56 -7.33
C ARG A 137 -3.66 -11.46 -6.30
N ILE A 138 -2.50 -11.41 -5.66
CA ILE A 138 -2.17 -10.45 -4.62
C ILE A 138 -0.83 -9.82 -4.96
N GLU A 139 -0.69 -8.53 -4.71
CA GLU A 139 0.57 -7.81 -4.87
C GLU A 139 1.22 -7.56 -3.51
N ILE A 140 2.50 -7.89 -3.36
CA ILE A 140 3.30 -7.60 -2.17
C ILE A 140 4.38 -6.61 -2.60
N GLN A 141 4.33 -5.39 -2.05
CA GLN A 141 5.30 -4.34 -2.31
C GLN A 141 6.32 -4.33 -1.18
N VAL A 142 7.57 -4.69 -1.49
CA VAL A 142 8.68 -4.58 -0.54
C VAL A 142 9.38 -3.25 -0.80
N ARG A 143 9.54 -2.42 0.22
CA ARG A 143 10.15 -1.10 0.14
C ARG A 143 11.14 -0.86 1.27
N THR A 144 12.17 -0.07 1.00
CA THR A 144 12.99 0.54 2.06
C THR A 144 12.25 1.73 2.68
N LEU A 145 12.71 2.23 3.84
CA LEU A 145 12.19 3.46 4.45
C LEU A 145 12.32 4.66 3.49
N ALA A 146 13.41 4.75 2.73
CA ALA A 146 13.64 5.82 1.76
C ALA A 146 12.65 5.72 0.57
N GLN A 147 12.43 4.51 0.05
CA GLN A 147 11.42 4.26 -0.98
C GLN A 147 10.00 4.55 -0.49
N GLN A 148 9.70 4.27 0.78
CA GLN A 148 8.43 4.60 1.41
C GLN A 148 8.24 6.11 1.53
N LEU A 149 9.25 6.85 1.97
CA LEU A 149 9.22 8.32 1.99
C LEU A 149 8.87 8.89 0.62
N TRP A 150 9.59 8.47 -0.43
CA TRP A 150 9.31 8.97 -1.79
C TRP A 150 7.87 8.68 -2.20
N ALA A 151 7.38 7.48 -1.89
CA ALA A 151 6.02 7.10 -2.21
C ALA A 151 4.99 7.95 -1.48
N ASP A 152 5.25 8.36 -0.24
CA ASP A 152 4.35 9.21 0.55
C ASP A 152 4.39 10.67 0.08
N GLU A 153 5.59 11.18 -0.22
CA GLU A 153 5.78 12.51 -0.81
C GLU A 153 5.06 12.62 -2.15
N SER A 154 5.16 11.60 -3.00
CA SER A 154 4.43 11.55 -4.27
C SER A 154 2.91 11.53 -4.05
N GLU A 155 2.40 10.66 -3.16
CA GLU A 155 0.96 10.59 -2.86
C GLU A 155 0.36 11.88 -2.29
N SER A 156 1.18 12.72 -1.66
CA SER A 156 0.74 14.00 -1.09
C SER A 156 0.38 15.07 -2.14
N PHE A 157 0.87 14.93 -3.38
CA PHE A 157 0.47 15.79 -4.50
C PHE A 157 -0.84 15.33 -5.17
N GLY A 158 -1.47 14.29 -4.63
CA GLY A 158 -2.69 13.69 -5.13
C GLY A 158 -2.50 12.22 -5.48
N GLU A 159 -3.60 11.46 -5.49
CA GLU A 159 -3.56 10.03 -5.86
C GLU A 159 -3.02 9.80 -7.29
N GLN A 160 -3.15 10.81 -8.15
CA GLN A 160 -2.75 10.79 -9.56
C GLN A 160 -1.28 11.22 -9.80
N ALA A 161 -0.60 11.71 -8.76
CA ALA A 161 0.80 12.15 -8.84
C ALA A 161 1.75 11.01 -9.27
N LYS A 162 1.51 9.80 -8.76
CA LYS A 162 2.23 8.58 -9.17
C LYS A 162 1.93 8.12 -10.59
N GLU A 163 0.88 8.70 -11.18
CA GLU A 163 0.28 8.30 -12.44
C GLU A 163 0.67 9.26 -13.59
N GLY A 164 1.50 10.26 -13.28
CA GLY A 164 2.10 11.19 -14.25
C GLY A 164 1.46 12.58 -14.31
N GLU A 165 0.34 12.80 -13.60
CA GLU A 165 -0.36 14.09 -13.50
C GLU A 165 0.31 15.00 -12.45
N LEU A 166 1.56 15.35 -12.72
CA LEU A 166 2.36 16.25 -11.90
C LEU A 166 2.61 17.54 -12.68
N THR A 167 2.64 18.67 -11.98
CA THR A 167 3.23 19.88 -12.56
C THR A 167 4.73 19.64 -12.80
N ASN A 168 5.34 20.40 -13.71
CA ASN A 168 6.78 20.28 -13.98
C ASN A 168 7.60 20.50 -12.71
N ASP A 169 7.17 21.42 -11.83
CA ASP A 169 7.80 21.70 -10.54
C ASP A 169 7.71 20.50 -9.58
N GLN A 170 6.52 19.89 -9.43
CA GLN A 170 6.36 18.71 -8.60
C GLN A 170 7.14 17.50 -9.14
N ARG A 171 7.20 17.35 -10.47
CA ARG A 171 8.00 16.30 -11.12
C ARG A 171 9.48 16.49 -10.84
N ALA A 172 10.02 17.70 -11.04
CA ALA A 172 11.43 18.00 -10.79
C ALA A 172 11.81 17.73 -9.32
N TYR A 173 10.97 18.13 -8.38
CA TYR A 173 11.14 17.79 -6.96
C TYR A 173 11.20 16.28 -6.70
N LEU A 174 10.27 15.51 -7.27
CA LEU A 174 10.22 14.06 -7.06
C LEU A 174 11.34 13.32 -7.80
N GLU A 175 11.86 13.86 -8.91
CA GLU A 175 13.06 13.34 -9.59
C GLU A 175 14.29 13.54 -8.71
N GLU A 176 14.46 14.72 -8.10
CA GLU A 176 15.54 14.97 -7.15
C GLU A 176 15.42 14.07 -5.91
N LEU A 177 14.20 13.89 -5.38
CA LEU A 177 13.98 12.99 -4.24
C LEU A 177 14.24 11.52 -4.62
N ARG A 178 13.92 11.11 -5.85
CA ARG A 178 14.23 9.76 -6.35
C ARG A 178 15.74 9.54 -6.33
N ASP A 179 16.52 10.52 -6.79
CA ASP A 179 17.98 10.42 -6.83
C ASP A 179 18.57 10.35 -5.42
N ALA A 180 18.01 11.11 -4.49
CA ALA A 180 18.35 11.00 -3.08
C ALA A 180 18.06 9.60 -2.50
N VAL A 181 16.89 9.04 -2.78
CA VAL A 181 16.54 7.66 -2.37
C VAL A 181 17.49 6.65 -3.00
N CYS A 182 17.85 6.81 -4.27
CA CYS A 182 18.79 5.94 -4.96
C CYS A 182 20.18 5.96 -4.30
N ALA A 183 20.67 7.14 -3.93
CA ALA A 183 21.94 7.29 -3.22
C ALA A 183 21.90 6.62 -1.84
N ILE A 184 20.82 6.82 -1.07
CA ILE A 184 20.64 6.24 0.27
C ILE A 184 20.56 4.71 0.20
N ASP A 185 19.76 4.16 -0.72
CA ASP A 185 19.63 2.72 -0.92
C ASP A 185 20.97 2.09 -1.39
N GLY A 186 21.80 2.87 -2.11
CA GLY A 186 23.16 2.48 -2.48
C GLY A 186 24.21 2.59 -1.35
N GLY A 187 23.80 2.90 -0.12
CA GLY A 187 24.69 3.07 1.03
C GLY A 187 25.40 4.43 1.10
N GLY A 188 25.06 5.36 0.21
CA GLY A 188 25.58 6.73 0.21
C GLY A 188 24.89 7.64 1.22
N ALA A 189 25.49 8.81 1.44
CA ALA A 189 24.84 9.88 2.19
C ALA A 189 23.66 10.45 1.40
N ALA A 190 22.65 10.95 2.13
CA ALA A 190 21.56 11.67 1.50
C ALA A 190 22.11 12.96 0.86
N PRO A 191 21.88 13.21 -0.45
CA PRO A 191 22.37 14.41 -1.09
C PRO A 191 21.60 15.64 -0.58
N ASP A 192 22.25 16.80 -0.69
CA ASP A 192 21.57 18.08 -0.47
C ASP A 192 20.60 18.35 -1.62
N MET A 193 19.33 18.52 -1.28
CA MET A 193 18.27 18.78 -2.25
C MET A 193 18.08 20.28 -2.43
N LYS A 194 18.15 20.76 -3.67
CA LYS A 194 18.11 22.18 -4.02
C LYS A 194 16.73 22.67 -4.41
N HIS A 195 15.80 21.77 -4.74
CA HIS A 195 14.48 22.16 -5.19
C HIS A 195 13.72 22.92 -4.09
N PRO A 196 13.02 24.03 -4.39
CA PRO A 196 12.28 24.80 -3.37
C PRO A 196 11.30 23.98 -2.54
N LEU A 197 10.58 23.04 -3.17
CA LEU A 197 9.71 22.09 -2.46
C LEU A 197 10.47 21.21 -1.46
N ALA A 198 11.73 20.85 -1.72
CA ALA A 198 12.55 20.09 -0.78
C ALA A 198 12.90 20.93 0.45
N THR A 199 13.25 22.20 0.27
CA THR A 199 13.49 23.14 1.39
C THR A 199 12.23 23.34 2.23
N ALA A 200 11.07 23.50 1.59
CA ALA A 200 9.81 23.73 2.29
C ALA A 200 9.31 22.48 3.04
N ARG A 201 9.43 21.30 2.42
CA ARG A 201 8.88 20.03 2.96
C ARG A 201 9.86 19.25 3.82
N ARG A 202 11.16 19.48 3.63
CA ARG A 202 12.27 18.83 4.36
C ARG A 202 12.11 17.30 4.40
N PRO A 203 11.94 16.63 3.23
CA PRO A 203 11.60 15.22 3.17
C PRO A 203 12.69 14.33 3.81
N LEU A 204 13.96 14.66 3.65
CA LEU A 204 15.07 13.88 4.20
C LEU A 204 15.31 14.19 5.69
N ASP A 205 15.42 15.46 6.06
CA ASP A 205 15.77 15.87 7.43
C ASP A 205 14.68 15.60 8.46
N ILE A 206 13.42 15.77 8.06
CA ILE A 206 12.25 15.57 8.93
C ILE A 206 11.57 14.25 8.56
N GLY A 207 11.20 14.09 7.29
CA GLY A 207 10.39 12.95 6.85
C GLY A 207 11.08 11.59 7.05
N LEU A 208 12.27 11.40 6.48
CA LEU A 208 13.03 10.15 6.61
C LEU A 208 13.45 9.90 8.06
N LYS A 209 13.86 10.95 8.77
CA LYS A 209 14.24 10.87 10.18
C LYS A 209 13.08 10.37 11.04
N SER A 210 11.90 10.99 10.91
CA SER A 210 10.69 10.57 11.61
C SER A 210 10.30 9.14 11.26
N LEU A 211 10.38 8.74 9.98
CA LEU A 211 10.10 7.36 9.58
C LEU A 211 11.07 6.35 10.22
N ARG A 212 12.37 6.69 10.32
CA ARG A 212 13.37 5.86 10.99
C ARG A 212 13.13 5.75 12.49
N GLU A 213 12.77 6.86 13.15
CA GLU A 213 12.44 6.90 14.57
C GLU A 213 11.19 6.05 14.86
N ASP A 214 10.12 6.22 14.08
CA ASP A 214 8.88 5.44 14.21
C ASP A 214 9.15 3.94 13.97
N PHE A 215 9.93 3.61 12.92
CA PHE A 215 10.32 2.24 12.61
C PHE A 215 11.17 1.61 13.74
N GLY A 216 12.14 2.33 14.29
CA GLY A 216 12.98 1.86 15.38
C GLY A 216 12.21 1.65 16.69
N ALA A 217 11.36 2.62 17.06
CA ALA A 217 10.53 2.53 18.27
C ALA A 217 9.56 1.34 18.20
N LEU A 218 9.04 1.05 17.02
CA LEU A 218 8.18 -0.11 16.76
C LEU A 218 8.87 -1.44 17.02
N LEU A 219 10.13 -1.56 16.60
CA LEU A 219 10.91 -2.79 16.78
C LEU A 219 11.35 -3.00 18.24
N GLN A 220 11.44 -1.92 19.02
CA GLN A 220 11.79 -1.95 20.44
C GLN A 220 10.57 -2.08 21.36
N SER A 221 9.36 -2.05 20.81
CA SER A 221 8.13 -2.16 21.58
C SER A 221 8.07 -3.51 22.30
N THR A 222 7.81 -3.48 23.61
CA THR A 222 7.63 -4.67 24.45
C THR A 222 6.19 -5.22 24.39
N ASP A 223 5.29 -4.56 23.65
CA ASP A 223 3.95 -5.09 23.44
C ASP A 223 4.05 -6.40 22.68
N GLU A 224 3.42 -7.47 23.18
CA GLU A 224 3.37 -8.73 22.46
C GLU A 224 2.82 -8.49 21.04
N PRO A 225 3.61 -8.77 19.98
CA PRO A 225 3.15 -8.56 18.63
C PRO A 225 2.01 -9.53 18.36
N ARG A 226 0.80 -8.98 18.24
CA ARG A 226 -0.39 -9.74 17.89
C ARG A 226 -0.97 -9.15 16.62
N ASP A 227 -1.17 -9.98 15.60
CA ASP A 227 -1.80 -9.53 14.37
C ASP A 227 -3.16 -8.91 14.70
N ARG A 228 -3.37 -7.67 14.27
CA ARG A 228 -4.64 -6.95 14.40
C ARG A 228 -5.18 -6.63 13.04
N THR A 229 -6.49 -6.75 12.90
CA THR A 229 -7.21 -6.16 11.77
C THR A 229 -7.71 -4.79 12.23
N LEU A 230 -7.32 -3.75 11.51
CA LEU A 230 -7.79 -2.40 11.74
C LEU A 230 -8.75 -1.99 10.63
N LEU A 231 -9.79 -1.30 11.04
CA LEU A 231 -10.75 -0.68 10.15
C LEU A 231 -10.79 0.81 10.43
N VAL A 232 -10.46 1.57 9.40
CA VAL A 232 -10.16 3.00 9.52
C VAL A 232 -11.05 3.75 8.54
N VAL A 233 -11.77 4.75 9.03
CA VAL A 233 -12.56 5.66 8.18
C VAL A 233 -11.91 7.03 8.22
N HIS A 234 -11.54 7.51 7.04
CA HIS A 234 -10.98 8.83 6.84
C HIS A 234 -11.96 9.68 6.03
N ASP A 235 -12.29 10.86 6.52
CA ASP A 235 -13.01 11.87 5.75
C ASP A 235 -12.00 12.62 4.88
N GLU A 236 -12.04 12.35 3.58
CA GLU A 236 -11.12 12.95 2.61
C GLU A 236 -11.37 14.44 2.40
N ALA A 237 -12.59 14.94 2.67
CA ALA A 237 -12.91 16.35 2.51
C ALA A 237 -12.34 17.20 3.65
N LEU A 238 -12.36 16.66 4.87
CA LEU A 238 -11.85 17.32 6.07
C LEU A 238 -10.44 16.87 6.46
N ASN A 239 -9.87 15.92 5.70
CA ASN A 239 -8.57 15.30 5.95
C ASN A 239 -8.41 14.83 7.41
N GLN A 240 -9.41 14.10 7.92
CA GLN A 240 -9.46 13.68 9.31
C GLN A 240 -9.84 12.20 9.46
N LEU A 241 -9.26 11.56 10.47
CA LEU A 241 -9.66 10.23 10.92
C LEU A 241 -10.97 10.34 11.71
N THR A 242 -12.05 9.72 11.22
CA THR A 242 -13.36 9.76 11.88
C THR A 242 -13.69 8.51 12.67
N ARG A 243 -13.08 7.38 12.32
CA ARG A 243 -13.31 6.11 13.01
C ARG A 243 -12.08 5.20 12.94
N ARG A 244 -11.80 4.53 14.06
CA ARG A 244 -10.78 3.48 14.17
C ARG A 244 -11.33 2.32 15.00
N ASN A 245 -11.59 1.20 14.35
CA ASN A 245 -11.95 -0.07 15.00
C ASN A 245 -10.75 -1.02 14.93
N ILE A 246 -10.51 -1.76 16.01
CA ILE A 246 -9.41 -2.72 16.12
C ILE A 246 -10.01 -4.05 16.49
N PHE A 247 -9.69 -5.09 15.71
CA PHE A 247 -10.16 -6.45 15.90
C PHE A 247 -8.96 -7.37 16.14
N GLY A 248 -9.12 -8.29 17.09
CA GLY A 248 -8.16 -9.36 17.32
C GLY A 248 -8.16 -10.38 16.18
N VAL A 249 -7.20 -11.31 16.20
CA VAL A 249 -7.12 -12.41 15.23
C VAL A 249 -8.40 -13.24 15.20
N ASP A 250 -9.03 -13.44 16.37
CA ASP A 250 -10.23 -14.26 16.52
C ASP A 250 -11.51 -13.55 16.02
N SER A 251 -11.47 -12.22 15.87
CA SER A 251 -12.61 -11.39 15.43
C SER A 251 -12.54 -11.00 13.94
N ARG A 252 -11.86 -11.79 13.10
CA ARG A 252 -11.72 -11.48 11.66
C ARG A 252 -13.05 -11.43 10.92
N ALA A 253 -13.95 -12.37 11.20
CA ALA A 253 -15.28 -12.38 10.58
C ALA A 253 -16.07 -11.11 10.91
N GLU A 254 -15.99 -10.65 12.16
CA GLU A 254 -16.60 -9.40 12.62
C GLU A 254 -15.97 -8.18 11.93
N ALA A 255 -14.65 -8.17 11.79
CA ALA A 255 -13.93 -7.10 11.08
C ALA A 255 -14.36 -6.97 9.62
N LEU A 256 -14.52 -8.11 8.92
CA LEU A 256 -14.96 -8.16 7.54
C LEU A 256 -16.42 -7.73 7.40
N ALA A 257 -17.30 -8.16 8.31
CA ALA A 257 -18.70 -7.74 8.31
C ALA A 257 -18.85 -6.23 8.55
N GLU A 258 -18.07 -5.66 9.48
CA GLU A 258 -18.09 -4.21 9.73
C GLU A 258 -17.47 -3.43 8.56
N TYR A 259 -16.40 -3.94 7.93
CA TYR A 259 -15.84 -3.36 6.72
C TYR A 259 -16.88 -3.27 5.61
N GLU A 260 -17.61 -4.37 5.38
CA GLU A 260 -18.69 -4.43 4.40
C GLU A 260 -19.80 -3.42 4.70
N ARG A 261 -20.22 -3.36 5.97
CA ARG A 261 -21.26 -2.42 6.42
C ARG A 261 -20.84 -0.98 6.14
N LEU A 262 -19.61 -0.59 6.49
CA LEU A 262 -19.09 0.76 6.27
C LEU A 262 -18.92 1.09 4.78
N MET A 263 -18.42 0.14 3.99
CA MET A 263 -18.29 0.28 2.53
C MET A 263 -19.64 0.52 1.84
N THR A 264 -20.73 0.01 2.42
CA THR A 264 -22.09 0.16 1.89
C THR A 264 -22.81 1.39 2.45
N SER A 265 -22.55 1.74 3.72
CA SER A 265 -23.24 2.84 4.40
C SER A 265 -22.63 4.22 4.16
N LEU A 266 -21.36 4.28 3.75
CA LEU A 266 -20.64 5.55 3.56
C LEU A 266 -20.50 5.92 2.09
N GLU A 267 -20.59 7.22 1.82
CA GLU A 267 -20.35 7.77 0.49
C GLU A 267 -18.87 7.65 0.13
N GLN A 268 -18.54 6.73 -0.79
CA GLN A 268 -17.15 6.36 -1.12
C GLN A 268 -16.36 7.45 -1.87
N THR A 269 -17.03 8.53 -2.28
CA THR A 269 -16.43 9.76 -2.84
C THR A 269 -15.82 10.63 -1.74
N ARG A 270 -16.43 10.67 -0.55
CA ARG A 270 -16.00 11.45 0.60
C ARG A 270 -15.20 10.64 1.61
N TYR A 271 -15.64 9.42 1.91
CA TYR A 271 -15.02 8.60 2.93
C TYR A 271 -14.16 7.50 2.33
N SER A 272 -12.91 7.40 2.78
CA SER A 272 -12.07 6.23 2.55
C SER A 272 -12.23 5.26 3.71
N VAL A 273 -12.73 4.06 3.41
CA VAL A 273 -12.75 2.94 4.36
C VAL A 273 -11.57 2.03 4.05
N LEU A 274 -10.67 1.87 5.01
CA LEU A 274 -9.44 1.09 4.87
C LEU A 274 -9.53 -0.13 5.78
N LEU A 275 -9.46 -1.31 5.17
CA LEU A 275 -9.17 -2.55 5.86
C LEU A 275 -7.65 -2.74 5.87
N LEU A 276 -7.07 -2.64 7.06
CA LEU A 276 -5.63 -2.74 7.30
C LEU A 276 -5.33 -3.94 8.19
N ASN A 277 -4.17 -4.54 8.01
CA ASN A 277 -3.62 -5.52 8.95
C ASN A 277 -2.28 -4.97 9.45
N ALA A 278 -2.02 -5.06 10.75
CA ALA A 278 -0.73 -4.68 11.32
C ALA A 278 -0.50 -5.38 12.66
N ARG A 279 0.77 -5.66 13.01
CA ARG A 279 1.15 -6.19 14.33
C ARG A 279 1.16 -5.14 15.43
N ASN A 280 1.32 -3.87 15.06
CA ASN A 280 1.31 -2.73 15.96
C ASN A 280 0.62 -1.56 15.27
N LEU A 281 -0.25 -0.83 15.98
CA LEU A 281 -0.93 0.36 15.45
C LEU A 281 0.06 1.43 14.98
N GLN A 282 1.21 1.56 15.64
CA GLN A 282 2.25 2.50 15.25
C GLN A 282 2.85 2.15 13.87
N ALA A 283 2.78 0.88 13.42
CA ALA A 283 3.27 0.48 12.09
C ALA A 283 2.51 1.19 10.97
N LEU A 284 1.29 1.65 11.25
CA LEU A 284 0.50 2.43 10.32
C LEU A 284 0.98 3.88 10.20
N LYS A 285 1.73 4.41 11.16
CA LYS A 285 2.40 5.72 11.01
C LYS A 285 3.51 5.67 9.96
N VAL A 286 4.21 4.53 9.86
CA VAL A 286 5.26 4.33 8.83
C VAL A 286 4.67 3.90 7.49
N THR A 287 3.72 2.97 7.50
CA THR A 287 3.20 2.38 6.25
C THR A 287 2.10 3.21 5.61
N HIS A 288 1.39 4.02 6.40
CA HIS A 288 0.20 4.78 5.98
C HIS A 288 0.17 6.19 6.61
N PRO A 289 1.28 6.95 6.63
CA PRO A 289 1.41 8.19 7.42
C PRO A 289 0.29 9.20 7.16
N ARG A 290 -0.20 9.30 5.92
CA ARG A 290 -1.30 10.20 5.55
C ARG A 290 -2.53 10.06 6.46
N PHE A 291 -2.87 8.86 6.89
CA PHE A 291 -4.07 8.60 7.68
C PHE A 291 -3.84 8.69 9.20
N PHE A 292 -2.58 8.81 9.64
CA PHE A 292 -2.19 8.70 11.05
C PHE A 292 -1.22 9.77 11.53
N ARG A 293 -0.80 10.73 10.68
CA ARG A 293 -0.06 11.92 11.10
C ARG A 293 -1.01 12.88 11.83
N GLY A 294 -0.65 13.25 13.07
CA GLY A 294 -1.43 14.17 13.91
C GLY A 294 -2.47 13.52 14.84
N ALA A 295 -2.46 12.19 14.97
CA ALA A 295 -3.29 11.41 15.90
C ALA A 295 -2.49 10.82 17.07
#